data_AF-A0A7D7G5Q4-F1
#
_entry.id   AF-A0A7D7G5Q4-F1
#
_cell.length_a   1.000
_cell.length_b   1.000
_cell.length_c   1.000
_cell.angle_alpha   90.00
_cell.angle_beta   90.00
_cell.angle_gamma   90.00
#
_symmetry.space_group_name_H-M   'P 1'
#
loop_
_entity.id
_entity.type
_entity.pdbx_description
1 polymer ?
#
loop_
_entity_poly.entity_id
_entity_poly.type
_entity_poly.pdbx_seq_one_letter_code
_entity_poly.pdbx_strand_id
1 'polypeptide(L)' 'MKVSYNGLWKTFIDKGMNKKELKEKVGIAPATAGKMGRGELVGMEVLYKIGKE' A
#
# COMPACT_ATOMS: atom_id res chain seq x y z
N MET A 1 7.51 16.99 2.30
CA MET A 1 6.10 16.64 2.03
C MET A 1 5.96 15.13 2.25
N LYS A 2 5.18 14.69 3.24
CA LYS A 2 4.97 13.24 3.51
C LYS A 2 3.63 12.82 2.95
N VAL A 3 3.61 11.76 2.16
CA VAL A 3 2.36 11.17 1.66
C VAL A 3 1.74 10.35 2.78
N SER A 4 0.48 10.64 3.10
CA SER A 4 -0.26 9.85 4.07
C SER A 4 -0.96 8.70 3.37
N TYR A 5 -0.48 7.47 3.57
CA TYR A 5 -1.13 6.25 3.09
C TYR A 5 -2.12 5.68 4.11
N ASN A 6 -2.36 6.37 5.24
CA ASN A 6 -3.22 5.89 6.32
C ASN A 6 -4.66 5.60 5.86
N GLY A 7 -5.21 6.44 4.97
CA GLY A 7 -6.54 6.19 4.40
C GLY A 7 -6.58 4.89 3.58
N LEU A 8 -5.55 4.66 2.77
CA LEU A 8 -5.38 3.44 1.99
C LEU A 8 -5.31 2.20 2.89
N TRP A 9 -4.51 2.26 3.97
CA TRP A 9 -4.39 1.18 4.94
C TRP A 9 -5.71 0.89 5.66
N LYS A 10 -6.51 1.92 5.98
CA LYS A 10 -7.84 1.74 6.57
C LYS A 10 -8.77 0.99 5.63
N THR A 11 -8.81 1.34 4.35
CA THR A 11 -9.62 0.62 3.35
C THR A 11 -9.28 -0.87 3.30
N PHE A 12 -8.00 -1.23 3.45
CA PHE A 12 -7.60 -2.64 3.50
C PHE A 12 -8.02 -3.34 4.79
N ILE A 13 -7.96 -2.65 5.93
CA ILE A 13 -8.47 -3.17 7.20
C ILE A 13 -9.99 -3.38 7.11
N ASP A 14 -10.73 -2.45 6.50
CA ASP A 14 -12.17 -2.58 6.29
C ASP A 14 -12.52 -3.78 5.38
N LYS A 15 -11.63 -4.11 4.43
CA LYS A 15 -11.73 -5.32 3.59
C LYS A 15 -11.25 -6.60 4.28
N GLY A 16 -10.86 -6.55 5.56
CA GLY A 16 -10.34 -7.69 6.32
C GLY A 16 -8.97 -8.18 5.85
N MET A 17 -8.19 -7.35 5.14
CA MET A 17 -6.87 -7.71 4.63
C MET A 17 -5.75 -7.35 5.60
N ASN A 18 -4.83 -8.30 5.77
CA ASN A 18 -3.64 -8.13 6.59
C ASN A 18 -2.53 -7.44 5.80
N LYS A 19 -1.60 -6.74 6.48
CA LYS A 19 -0.42 -6.14 5.81
C LYS A 19 0.41 -7.14 5.00
N LYS A 20 0.39 -8.41 5.38
CA LYS A 20 1.09 -9.50 4.68
C LYS A 20 0.36 -9.88 3.39
N GLU A 21 -0.95 -10.13 3.50
CA GLU A 21 -1.81 -10.41 2.35
C GLU A 21 -1.83 -9.26 1.35
N LEU A 22 -1.77 -8.01 1.82
CA LEU A 22 -1.68 -6.87 0.91
C LEU A 22 -0.42 -6.94 0.04
N LYS A 23 0.73 -7.27 0.65
CA LYS A 23 1.98 -7.40 -0.09
C LYS A 23 1.90 -8.53 -1.12
N GLU A 24 1.24 -9.63 -0.76
CA GLU A 24 1.07 -10.79 -1.64
C GLU A 24 0.06 -10.54 -2.76
N LYS A 25 -1.12 -10.00 -2.46
CA LYS A 25 -2.18 -9.67 -3.43
C LYS A 25 -1.75 -8.61 -4.44
N VAL A 26 -1.21 -7.50 -3.94
CA VAL A 26 -0.80 -6.38 -4.80
C VAL A 26 0.54 -6.68 -5.50
N GLY A 27 1.30 -7.67 -5.01
CA GLY A 27 2.60 -8.03 -5.57
C GLY A 27 3.62 -6.90 -5.45
N ILE A 28 3.58 -6.14 -4.34
CA ILE A 28 4.49 -5.02 -4.10
C ILE A 28 5.75 -5.48 -3.41
N ALA A 29 6.90 -5.03 -3.93
CA ALA A 29 8.19 -5.29 -3.32
C ALA A 29 8.21 -4.80 -1.85
N PRO A 30 8.84 -5.55 -0.92
CA PRO A 30 8.94 -5.17 0.48
C PRO A 30 9.52 -3.77 0.70
N ALA A 31 10.46 -3.36 -0.16
CA ALA A 31 11.06 -2.04 -0.17
C ALA A 31 10.02 -0.93 -0.42
N THR A 32 9.11 -1.14 -1.37
CA THR A 32 8.04 -0.20 -1.71
C THR A 32 7.00 -0.09 -0.58
N ALA A 33 6.60 -1.21 0.02
CA ALA A 33 5.74 -1.19 1.19
C ALA A 33 6.37 -0.45 2.38
N GLY A 34 7.69 -0.57 2.56
CA GLY A 34 8.46 0.22 3.52
C GLY A 34 8.43 1.72 3.24
N LYS A 35 8.59 2.12 1.96
CA LYS A 35 8.46 3.52 1.53
C LYS A 35 7.08 4.09 1.84
N MET A 36 6.01 3.32 1.58
CA MET A 36 4.65 3.71 1.95
C MET A 36 4.48 3.85 3.47
N GLY A 37 5.05 2.93 4.26
CA GLY A 37 5.03 3.04 5.72
C GLY A 37 5.75 4.28 6.26
N ARG A 38 6.78 4.76 5.56
CA ARG A 38 7.53 5.98 5.92
C ARG A 38 6.94 7.27 5.33
N GLY A 39 5.89 7.16 4.53
CA GLY A 39 5.25 8.30 3.85
C GLY A 39 6.07 8.88 2.69
N GLU A 40 6.94 8.06 2.10
CA GLU A 40 7.69 8.42 0.89
C GLU A 40 6.83 8.28 -0.37
N LEU A 41 7.21 8.96 -1.45
CA LEU A 41 6.57 8.80 -2.75
C LEU A 41 6.83 7.39 -3.30
N VAL A 42 5.78 6.75 -3.79
CA VAL A 42 5.85 5.50 -4.54
C VAL A 42 5.37 5.72 -5.97
N GLY A 43 5.83 4.88 -6.89
CA GLY A 43 5.44 4.96 -8.29
C GLY A 43 3.93 4.80 -8.48
N MET A 44 3.40 5.49 -9.49
CA MET A 44 1.96 5.48 -9.79
C MET A 44 1.45 4.07 -10.14
N GLU A 45 2.28 3.23 -10.77
CA GLU A 45 1.94 1.83 -11.06
C GLU A 45 1.62 1.02 -9.80
N VAL A 46 2.29 1.31 -8.69
CA VAL A 46 2.05 0.63 -7.41
C VAL A 46 0.70 1.04 -6.87
N LEU A 47 0.38 2.33 -6.90
CA LEU A 47 -0.93 2.84 -6.47
C LEU A 47 -2.06 2.32 -7.34
N TYR A 48 -1.82 2.18 -8.65
CA TYR A 48 -2.78 1.60 -9.58
C TYR A 48 -3.06 0.12 -9.26
N LYS A 49 -2.02 -0.68 -8.99
CA LYS A 49 -2.20 -2.08 -8.56
C LYS A 49 -3.00 -2.19 -7.27
N ILE A 50 -2.71 -1.31 -6.30
CA ILE A 50 -3.40 -1.24 -5.02
C ILE A 50 -4.89 -0.90 -5.21
N GLY A 51 -5.21 0.09 -6.05
CA GLY A 51 -6.57 0.57 -6.25
C GLY A 51 -7.45 -0.35 -7.12
N LYS A 52 -6.85 -1.29 -7.84
CA LYS A 52 -7.56 -2.29 -8.65
C LYS A 52 -8.11 -3.46 -7.82
N GLU A 53 -7.58 -3.65 -6.61
CA GLU A 53 -7.99 -4.66 -5.63
C GLU A 53 -9.16 -4.17 -4.75
#